data_AF-A0AAD9PYD5-F1
#
_entry.id   AF-A0AAD9PYD5-F1
#
_cell.length_a   1.000
_cell.length_b   1.000
_cell.length_c   1.000
_cell.angle_alpha   90.00
_cell.angle_beta   90.00
_cell.angle_gamma   90.00
#
_symmetry.space_group_name_H-M   'P 1'
#
loop_
_entity.id
_entity.type
_entity.pdbx_description
1 polymer ?
#
loop_
_entity_poly.entity_id
_entity_poly.type
_entity_poly.pdbx_seq_one_letter_code
_entity_poly.pdbx_strand_id
1 'polypeptide(L)'
;MSEKDEHWKEKLISTGTDGASVMIGRLGGVVARLQAQVPHVIGIHCVAHNLELAFADTVKSCEVMKQVKKVLTGCWKHYRYSAKALRELKELVDAMEVNVGKPTKADGTTWVPHFLRATEVLVGKSYKVIVAHFAHTSQANDASAEMPGRAKNIHNKLTSYRFLQYLHFLWDIAFKISKVSLVFQRNEVAVSDVKHELDQVDLALQNMARRGGRHLQSFQEKVGDGVVFQDVNLKRTVNDTNTFARNREDILNDSRRFMQQRFESFCSSVLKAAAVITDHNSWPRTWDQLGLYGEEDVVVVANHYRDVLNRNDFDINEAKFE
;
A
#
# COMPACT_ATOMS: atom_id res chain seq x y z
N MET A 1 -22.31 -32.05 4.10
CA MET A 1 -21.35 -32.14 2.99
C MET A 1 -22.12 -31.75 1.74
N SER A 2 -21.85 -30.58 1.17
CA SER A 2 -22.46 -30.19 -0.10
C SER A 2 -22.03 -31.17 -1.19
N GLU A 3 -22.97 -31.58 -2.04
CA GLU A 3 -22.74 -32.39 -3.23
C GLU A 3 -21.57 -31.82 -4.02
N LYS A 4 -20.59 -32.66 -4.37
CA LYS A 4 -19.50 -32.25 -5.25
C LYS A 4 -20.06 -32.24 -6.67
N ASP A 5 -20.11 -31.07 -7.29
CA ASP A 5 -20.43 -30.96 -8.72
C ASP A 5 -19.34 -31.69 -9.52
N GLU A 6 -19.68 -32.81 -10.13
CA GLU A 6 -18.75 -33.62 -10.93
C GLU A 6 -18.27 -32.87 -12.19
N HIS A 7 -19.00 -31.84 -12.63
CA HIS A 7 -18.76 -31.06 -13.85
C HIS A 7 -18.07 -29.71 -13.55
N TRP A 8 -17.52 -29.52 -12.34
CA TRP A 8 -16.89 -28.26 -11.92
C TRP A 8 -15.79 -27.77 -12.89
N LYS A 9 -15.09 -28.70 -13.55
CA LYS A 9 -14.01 -28.40 -14.51
C LYS A 9 -14.51 -27.65 -15.74
N GLU A 10 -15.75 -27.90 -16.12
CA GLU A 10 -16.39 -27.31 -17.30
C GLU A 10 -16.88 -25.89 -17.01
N LYS A 11 -17.10 -25.57 -15.73
CA LYS A 11 -17.64 -24.29 -15.25
C LYS A 11 -16.55 -23.35 -14.72
N LEU A 12 -15.36 -23.85 -14.42
CA LEU A 12 -14.30 -23.05 -13.79
C LEU A 12 -13.62 -22.13 -14.81
N ILE A 13 -13.72 -20.82 -14.56
CA ILE A 13 -13.15 -19.76 -15.42
C ILE A 13 -11.89 -19.13 -14.80
N SER A 14 -11.91 -18.92 -13.49
CA SER A 14 -10.82 -18.29 -12.76
C SER A 14 -10.80 -18.74 -11.29
N THR A 15 -9.71 -18.47 -10.59
CA THR A 15 -9.59 -18.72 -9.15
C THR A 15 -8.87 -17.56 -8.47
N GLY A 16 -9.42 -17.08 -7.36
CA GLY A 16 -8.84 -16.01 -6.54
C GLY A 16 -8.15 -16.58 -5.30
N THR A 17 -6.93 -16.14 -5.00
CA THR A 17 -6.18 -16.61 -3.82
C THR A 17 -5.49 -15.48 -3.07
N ASP A 18 -5.12 -15.73 -1.81
CA ASP A 18 -4.35 -14.82 -0.95
C ASP A 18 -2.85 -14.73 -1.32
N GLY A 19 -2.41 -15.49 -2.32
CA GLY A 19 -1.02 -15.49 -2.79
C GLY A 19 -0.04 -16.26 -1.91
N ALA A 20 -0.50 -17.07 -0.96
CA ALA A 20 0.39 -17.98 -0.24
C ALA A 20 1.11 -18.93 -1.22
N SER A 21 2.35 -19.31 -0.91
CA SER A 21 3.15 -20.18 -1.80
C SER A 21 2.46 -21.53 -2.09
N VAL A 22 1.69 -22.04 -1.14
CA VAL A 22 0.86 -23.25 -1.29
C VAL A 22 -0.31 -23.06 -2.26
N MET A 23 -0.73 -21.81 -2.51
CA MET A 23 -1.80 -21.47 -3.44
C MET A 23 -1.27 -21.17 -4.84
N ILE A 24 -0.26 -20.28 -4.94
CA ILE A 24 0.24 -19.76 -6.23
C ILE A 24 1.57 -20.36 -6.70
N GLY A 25 2.17 -21.27 -5.94
CA GLY A 25 3.48 -21.85 -6.26
C GLY A 25 3.49 -22.57 -7.62
N ARG A 26 4.51 -22.28 -8.44
CA ARG A 26 4.62 -22.76 -9.83
C ARG A 26 4.61 -24.30 -9.98
N LEU A 27 5.19 -25.03 -9.02
CA LEU A 27 5.38 -26.49 -9.12
C LEU A 27 4.33 -27.30 -8.36
N GLY A 28 3.68 -26.71 -7.35
CA GLY A 28 2.82 -27.46 -6.43
C GLY A 28 1.67 -26.66 -5.84
N GLY A 29 1.51 -25.41 -6.25
CA GLY A 29 0.42 -24.56 -5.80
C GLY A 29 -0.93 -25.04 -6.33
N VAL A 30 -1.99 -24.76 -5.58
CA VAL A 30 -3.37 -25.07 -5.97
C VAL A 30 -3.70 -24.53 -7.37
N VAL A 31 -3.31 -23.30 -7.69
CA VAL A 31 -3.53 -22.69 -9.03
C VAL A 31 -2.86 -23.52 -10.12
N ALA A 32 -1.58 -23.89 -9.95
CA ALA A 32 -0.86 -24.71 -10.93
C ALA A 32 -1.51 -26.08 -11.13
N ARG A 33 -2.02 -26.70 -10.05
CA ARG A 33 -2.74 -27.98 -10.10
C ARG A 33 -4.11 -27.87 -10.77
N LEU A 34 -4.79 -26.74 -10.62
CA LEU A 34 -6.04 -26.44 -11.33
C LEU A 34 -5.76 -26.25 -12.81
N GLN A 35 -4.74 -25.47 -13.17
CA GLN A 35 -4.34 -25.23 -14.56
C GLN A 35 -3.88 -26.51 -15.28
N ALA A 36 -3.25 -27.46 -14.57
CA ALA A 36 -2.91 -28.76 -15.14
C ALA A 36 -4.14 -29.60 -15.55
N GLN A 37 -5.30 -29.36 -14.93
CA GLN A 37 -6.56 -30.07 -15.23
C GLN A 37 -7.52 -29.24 -16.08
N VAL A 38 -7.42 -27.92 -16.00
CA VAL A 38 -8.30 -26.95 -16.66
C VAL A 38 -7.42 -25.80 -17.18
N PRO A 39 -6.79 -25.95 -18.37
CA PRO A 39 -5.72 -25.06 -18.84
C PRO A 39 -6.10 -23.59 -19.01
N HIS A 40 -7.38 -23.30 -19.30
CA HIS A 40 -7.88 -21.93 -19.47
C HIS A 40 -8.10 -21.18 -18.14
N VAL A 41 -7.95 -21.83 -16.99
CA VAL A 41 -8.17 -21.17 -15.68
C VAL A 41 -7.12 -20.10 -15.41
N ILE A 42 -7.59 -18.90 -15.09
CA ILE A 42 -6.74 -17.79 -14.65
C ILE A 42 -6.63 -17.80 -13.12
N GLY A 43 -5.40 -17.84 -12.62
CA GLY A 43 -5.11 -17.60 -11.21
C GLY A 43 -4.95 -16.12 -10.93
N ILE A 44 -5.80 -15.56 -10.06
CA ILE A 44 -5.76 -14.16 -9.63
C ILE A 44 -5.27 -14.13 -8.18
N HIS A 45 -4.15 -13.46 -7.97
CA HIS A 45 -3.72 -13.10 -6.63
C HIS A 45 -4.51 -11.85 -6.19
N CYS A 46 -5.13 -11.91 -5.01
CA CYS A 46 -5.90 -10.84 -4.40
C CYS A 46 -5.24 -9.45 -4.60
N VAL A 47 -5.92 -8.58 -5.34
CA VAL A 47 -5.42 -7.25 -5.72
C VAL A 47 -5.16 -6.36 -4.52
N ALA A 48 -6.00 -6.43 -3.49
CA ALA A 48 -5.79 -5.71 -2.23
C ALA A 48 -4.54 -6.21 -1.50
N HIS A 49 -4.30 -7.53 -1.48
CA HIS A 49 -3.12 -8.09 -0.81
C HIS A 49 -1.83 -7.77 -1.58
N ASN A 50 -1.85 -7.87 -2.92
CA ASN A 50 -0.74 -7.48 -3.78
C ASN A 50 -0.31 -6.03 -3.56
N LEU A 51 -1.28 -5.12 -3.41
CA LEU A 51 -1.04 -3.71 -3.12
C LEU A 51 -0.34 -3.49 -1.76
N GLU A 52 -0.83 -4.16 -0.71
CA GLU A 52 -0.23 -4.11 0.62
C GLU A 52 1.21 -4.66 0.62
N LEU A 53 1.46 -5.75 -0.13
CA LEU A 53 2.79 -6.32 -0.30
C LEU A 53 3.74 -5.37 -1.05
N ALA A 54 3.28 -4.72 -2.12
CA ALA A 54 4.07 -3.74 -2.87
C ALA A 54 4.50 -2.55 -1.98
N PHE A 55 3.58 -2.07 -1.12
CA PHE A 55 3.91 -1.04 -0.14
C PHE A 55 4.92 -1.56 0.91
N ALA A 56 4.72 -2.78 1.40
CA ALA A 56 5.65 -3.38 2.37
C ALA A 56 7.06 -3.53 1.77
N ASP A 57 7.18 -3.86 0.49
CA ASP A 57 8.47 -3.98 -0.19
C ASP A 57 9.12 -2.60 -0.43
N THR A 58 8.32 -1.57 -0.73
CA THR A 58 8.79 -0.17 -0.72
C THR A 58 9.41 0.20 0.62
N VAL A 59 8.72 -0.10 1.73
CA VAL A 59 9.25 0.21 3.07
C VAL A 59 10.56 -0.52 3.33
N LYS A 60 10.71 -1.76 2.82
CA LYS A 60 11.92 -2.58 2.98
C LYS A 60 13.08 -2.14 2.08
N SER A 61 12.86 -1.37 1.01
CA SER A 61 13.97 -0.94 0.15
C SER A 61 14.82 0.17 0.77
N CYS A 62 14.26 0.95 1.71
CA CYS A 62 14.99 2.01 2.41
C CYS A 62 15.17 1.74 3.91
N GLU A 63 16.41 1.81 4.41
CA GLU A 63 16.69 1.62 5.84
C GLU A 63 15.97 2.65 6.72
N VAL A 64 15.88 3.92 6.30
CA VAL A 64 15.18 4.94 7.08
C VAL A 64 13.68 4.64 7.16
N MET A 65 13.07 4.14 6.09
CA MET A 65 11.64 3.74 6.08
C MET A 65 11.38 2.49 6.94
N LYS A 66 12.30 1.52 6.97
CA LYS A 66 12.26 0.42 7.94
C LYS A 66 12.25 0.94 9.39
N GLN A 67 13.07 1.95 9.67
CA GLN A 67 13.09 2.59 11.00
C GLN A 67 11.79 3.33 11.31
N VAL A 68 11.14 3.96 10.32
CA VAL A 68 9.81 4.56 10.50
C VAL A 68 8.82 3.54 11.04
N LYS A 69 8.73 2.35 10.42
CA LYS A 69 7.86 1.27 10.92
C LYS A 69 8.21 0.90 12.36
N LYS A 70 9.50 0.70 12.65
CA LYS A 70 9.98 0.32 13.99
C LYS A 70 9.62 1.36 15.06
N VAL A 71 9.74 2.65 14.75
CA VAL A 71 9.40 3.74 15.67
C VAL A 71 7.90 3.80 15.92
N LEU A 72 7.05 3.70 14.88
CA LEU A 72 5.59 3.68 15.06
C LEU A 72 5.15 2.49 15.92
N THR A 73 5.65 1.28 15.63
CA THR A 73 5.39 0.09 16.43
C THR A 73 5.93 0.24 17.85
N GLY A 74 7.12 0.83 18.02
CA GLY A 74 7.73 1.08 19.32
C GLY A 74 6.91 2.04 20.19
N CYS A 75 6.41 3.13 19.61
CA CYS A 75 5.50 4.07 20.28
C CYS A 75 4.24 3.36 20.75
N TRP A 76 3.57 2.61 19.87
CA TRP A 76 2.38 1.86 20.23
C TRP A 76 2.65 0.85 21.35
N LYS A 77 3.71 0.04 21.26
CA LYS A 77 4.07 -0.95 22.28
C LYS A 77 4.32 -0.28 23.64
N HIS A 78 5.02 0.86 23.66
CA HIS A 78 5.30 1.59 24.89
C HIS A 78 4.02 1.94 25.65
N TYR A 79 3.03 2.55 24.99
CA TYR A 79 1.76 2.94 25.63
C TYR A 79 0.73 1.82 25.73
N ARG A 80 0.92 0.70 25.01
CA ARG A 80 0.06 -0.49 25.12
C ARG A 80 0.42 -1.32 26.35
N TYR A 81 1.71 -1.48 26.63
CA TYR A 81 2.20 -2.42 27.64
C TYR A 81 2.73 -1.75 28.93
N SER A 82 2.79 -0.42 29.00
CA SER A 82 3.17 0.30 30.22
C SER A 82 2.02 1.19 30.72
N ALA A 83 1.38 0.77 31.81
CA ALA A 83 0.37 1.57 32.50
C ALA A 83 0.99 2.86 33.09
N LYS A 84 2.23 2.78 33.59
CA LYS A 84 3.01 3.94 34.04
C LYS A 84 3.16 4.98 32.93
N ALA A 85 3.62 4.56 31.74
CA ALA A 85 3.78 5.47 30.60
C ALA A 85 2.46 6.11 30.16
N LEU A 86 1.35 5.38 30.25
CA LEU A 86 0.03 5.92 29.91
C LEU A 86 -0.44 6.98 30.93
N ARG A 87 -0.18 6.75 32.22
CA ARG A 87 -0.48 7.72 33.29
C ARG A 87 0.35 8.98 33.12
N GLU A 88 1.67 8.84 32.95
CA GLU A 88 2.58 9.97 32.72
C GLU A 88 2.22 10.76 31.45
N LEU A 89 1.81 10.07 30.38
CA LEU A 89 1.30 10.74 29.18
C LEU A 89 0.06 11.56 29.49
N LYS A 90 -0.88 11.04 30.29
CA LYS A 90 -2.09 11.77 30.69
C LYS A 90 -1.77 13.01 31.52
N GLU A 91 -0.85 12.88 32.48
CA GLU A 91 -0.38 14.01 33.28
C GLU A 91 0.24 15.12 32.41
N LEU A 92 1.03 14.75 31.39
CA LEU A 92 1.57 15.72 30.42
C LEU A 92 0.48 16.36 29.55
N VAL A 93 -0.51 15.57 29.12
CA VAL A 93 -1.66 16.05 28.34
C VAL A 93 -2.45 17.09 29.13
N ASP A 94 -2.75 16.80 30.40
CA ASP A 94 -3.46 17.69 31.30
C ASP A 94 -2.63 18.96 31.58
N ALA A 95 -1.33 18.82 31.82
CA ALA A 95 -0.43 19.96 32.07
C ALA A 95 -0.18 20.85 30.84
N MET A 96 -0.26 20.29 29.63
CA MET A 96 -0.07 21.02 28.37
C MET A 96 -1.39 21.53 27.77
N GLU A 97 -2.54 21.18 28.36
CA GLU A 97 -3.88 21.56 27.89
C GLU A 97 -4.14 21.24 26.41
N VAL A 98 -3.64 20.09 25.93
CA VAL A 98 -3.77 19.67 24.52
C VAL A 98 -4.56 18.38 24.40
N ASN A 99 -5.25 18.18 23.27
CA ASN A 99 -5.90 16.90 22.99
C ASN A 99 -4.95 15.96 22.25
N VAL A 100 -4.62 14.82 22.86
CA VAL A 100 -3.65 13.85 22.32
C VAL A 100 -4.33 12.55 21.90
N GLY A 101 -3.98 12.08 20.71
CA GLY A 101 -4.31 10.74 20.26
C GLY A 101 -3.30 9.72 20.81
N LYS A 102 -3.77 8.63 21.41
CA LYS A 102 -2.88 7.54 21.83
C LYS A 102 -2.26 6.84 20.60
N PRO A 103 -0.92 6.69 20.51
CA PRO A 103 -0.28 5.97 19.41
C PRO A 103 -0.91 4.61 19.14
N THR A 104 -1.22 4.34 17.88
CA THR A 104 -1.92 3.14 17.44
C THR A 104 -1.00 2.16 16.75
N LYS A 105 -1.41 0.89 16.69
CA LYS A 105 -0.70 -0.16 15.99
C LYS A 105 -0.55 0.22 14.50
N ALA A 106 0.65 0.05 13.96
CA ALA A 106 0.99 0.40 12.57
C ALA A 106 1.21 -0.83 11.67
N ASP A 107 1.03 -2.04 12.21
CA ASP A 107 1.22 -3.32 11.53
C ASP A 107 -0.01 -4.24 11.66
N GLY A 108 -0.13 -5.21 10.75
CA GLY A 108 -1.25 -6.14 10.67
C GLY A 108 -1.52 -6.57 9.24
N THR A 109 -2.64 -7.27 9.03
CA THR A 109 -3.13 -7.73 7.72
C THR A 109 -3.49 -6.56 6.78
N THR A 110 -3.76 -5.38 7.34
CA THR A 110 -4.08 -4.13 6.64
C THR A 110 -3.07 -3.04 7.02
N TRP A 111 -1.83 -3.21 6.60
CA TRP A 111 -0.73 -2.32 6.99
C TRP A 111 -1.03 -0.87 6.58
N VAL A 112 -1.40 -0.61 5.32
CA VAL A 112 -1.47 0.77 4.79
C VAL A 112 -2.43 1.65 5.61
N PRO A 113 -3.69 1.24 5.90
CA PRO A 113 -4.58 2.02 6.76
C PRO A 113 -4.05 2.19 8.20
N HIS A 114 -3.45 1.14 8.77
CA HIS A 114 -2.86 1.19 10.11
C HIS A 114 -1.68 2.17 10.18
N PHE A 115 -0.83 2.17 9.17
CA PHE A 115 0.29 3.10 9.05
C PHE A 115 -0.19 4.55 8.94
N LEU A 116 -1.19 4.83 8.09
CA LEU A 116 -1.77 6.17 7.97
C LEU A 116 -2.35 6.66 9.30
N ARG A 117 -3.14 5.82 9.98
CA ARG A 117 -3.71 6.15 11.28
C ARG A 117 -2.63 6.41 12.34
N ALA A 118 -1.62 5.53 12.41
CA ALA A 118 -0.53 5.68 13.38
C ALA A 118 0.28 6.96 13.13
N THR A 119 0.54 7.30 11.87
CA THR A 119 1.27 8.50 11.48
C THR A 119 0.46 9.78 11.77
N GLU A 120 -0.83 9.80 11.42
CA GLU A 120 -1.75 10.90 11.73
C GLU A 120 -1.87 11.13 13.24
N VAL A 121 -2.00 10.07 14.03
CA VAL A 121 -2.07 10.18 15.49
C VAL A 121 -0.75 10.71 16.07
N LEU A 122 0.39 10.17 15.62
CA LEU A 122 1.70 10.56 16.14
C LEU A 122 2.06 11.99 15.74
N VAL A 123 1.98 12.32 14.45
CA VAL A 123 2.49 13.59 13.92
C VAL A 123 1.42 14.66 13.72
N GLY A 124 0.19 14.26 13.39
CA GLY A 124 -0.91 15.20 13.19
C GLY A 124 -1.52 15.71 14.51
N LYS A 125 -1.51 14.89 15.56
CA LYS A 125 -2.26 15.19 16.81
C LYS A 125 -1.41 15.29 18.07
N SER A 126 -0.31 14.55 18.15
CA SER A 126 0.30 14.22 19.45
C SER A 126 1.79 14.49 19.53
N TYR A 127 2.37 15.06 18.48
CA TYR A 127 3.81 15.01 18.24
C TYR A 127 4.62 15.61 19.40
N LYS A 128 4.34 16.86 19.76
CA LYS A 128 5.04 17.59 20.83
C LYS A 128 5.03 16.84 22.16
N VAL A 129 3.84 16.37 22.57
CA VAL A 129 3.64 15.67 23.84
C VAL A 129 4.37 14.32 23.86
N ILE A 130 4.28 13.56 22.78
CA ILE A 130 4.95 12.26 22.66
C ILE A 130 6.47 12.44 22.67
N VAL A 131 7.00 13.46 21.99
CA VAL A 131 8.43 13.77 22.01
C VAL A 131 8.90 14.15 23.42
N ALA A 132 8.14 14.98 24.13
CA ALA A 132 8.44 15.39 25.49
C ALA A 132 8.41 14.21 26.47
N HIS A 133 7.41 13.34 26.36
CA HIS A 133 7.30 12.14 27.19
C HIS A 133 8.50 11.21 26.98
N PHE A 134 8.86 10.90 25.73
CA PHE A 134 10.04 10.06 25.46
C PHE A 134 11.36 10.73 25.87
N ALA A 135 11.45 12.06 25.88
CA ALA A 135 12.61 12.76 26.43
C ALA A 135 12.73 12.51 27.94
N HIS A 136 11.64 12.69 28.68
CA HIS A 136 11.57 12.43 30.12
C HIS A 136 11.88 10.96 30.44
N THR A 137 11.22 10.01 29.77
CA THR A 137 11.45 8.57 29.97
C THR A 137 12.89 8.16 29.64
N SER A 138 13.57 8.84 28.70
CA SER A 138 14.97 8.54 28.36
C SER A 138 15.97 8.91 29.46
N GLN A 139 15.57 9.77 30.40
CA GLN A 139 16.39 10.22 31.53
C GLN A 139 16.06 9.48 32.83
N ALA A 140 15.07 8.58 32.82
CA ALA A 140 14.68 7.83 34.00
C ALA A 140 15.81 6.87 34.45
N ASN A 141 16.23 7.01 35.71
CA ASN A 141 17.11 6.05 36.39
C ASN A 141 16.28 4.85 36.87
N ASP A 142 15.76 4.05 35.94
CA ASP A 142 15.15 2.76 36.26
C ASP A 142 16.25 1.68 36.35
N ALA A 143 16.04 0.64 37.18
CA ALA A 143 17.00 -0.46 37.37
C ALA A 143 17.26 -1.31 36.10
N SER A 144 16.46 -1.12 35.04
CA SER A 144 16.64 -1.74 33.72
C SER A 144 16.99 -0.68 32.67
N ALA A 145 18.18 -0.80 32.06
CA ALA A 145 18.64 0.10 31.00
C ALA A 145 17.87 -0.05 29.67
N GLU A 146 17.02 -1.08 29.53
CA GLU A 146 16.35 -1.42 28.29
C GLU A 146 15.23 -0.42 27.93
N MET A 147 14.45 0.02 28.92
CA MET A 147 13.35 0.97 28.70
C MET A 147 13.85 2.39 28.40
N PRO A 148 14.79 2.97 29.18
CA PRO A 148 15.39 4.27 28.86
C PRO A 148 16.11 4.27 27.51
N GLY A 149 16.82 3.18 27.18
CA GLY A 149 17.49 3.03 25.88
C GLY A 149 16.53 3.07 24.69
N ARG A 150 15.38 2.38 24.79
CA ARG A 150 14.33 2.43 23.76
C ARG A 150 13.69 3.82 23.64
N ALA A 151 13.39 4.45 24.77
CA ALA A 151 12.84 5.80 24.81
C ALA A 151 13.81 6.81 24.16
N LYS A 152 15.11 6.72 24.48
CA LYS A 152 16.17 7.52 23.87
C LYS A 152 16.24 7.34 22.36
N ASN A 153 16.14 6.11 21.88
CA ASN A 153 16.13 5.83 20.43
C ASN A 153 14.93 6.50 19.75
N ILE A 154 13.71 6.30 20.28
CA ILE A 154 12.49 6.91 19.74
C ILE A 154 12.60 8.43 19.76
N HIS A 155 12.98 9.04 20.89
CA HIS A 155 13.19 10.48 21.00
C HIS A 155 14.20 11.00 19.97
N ASN A 156 15.33 10.33 19.80
CA ASN A 156 16.34 10.71 18.80
C ASN A 156 15.82 10.61 17.36
N LYS A 157 14.92 9.67 17.06
CA LYS A 157 14.29 9.58 15.74
C LYS A 157 13.26 10.68 15.55
N LEU A 158 12.39 10.91 16.53
CA LEU A 158 11.37 11.95 16.44
C LEU A 158 11.95 13.37 16.43
N THR A 159 13.17 13.58 16.94
CA THR A 159 13.89 14.85 16.85
C THR A 159 14.88 14.91 15.68
N SER A 160 14.89 13.94 14.76
CA SER A 160 15.75 13.96 13.57
C SER A 160 15.00 14.53 12.36
N TYR A 161 15.51 15.61 11.78
CA TYR A 161 14.95 16.20 10.55
C TYR A 161 14.87 15.16 9.43
N ARG A 162 15.98 14.44 9.19
CA ARG A 162 16.03 13.35 8.21
C ARG A 162 14.95 12.31 8.46
N PHE A 163 14.77 11.85 9.70
CA PHE A 163 13.75 10.84 9.97
C PHE A 163 12.33 11.34 9.64
N LEU A 164 11.98 12.56 10.06
CA LEU A 164 10.66 13.14 9.79
C LEU A 164 10.43 13.41 8.30
N GLN A 165 11.47 13.79 7.57
CA GLN A 165 11.40 13.95 6.11
C GLN A 165 10.99 12.63 5.44
N TYR A 166 11.59 11.50 5.82
CA TYR A 166 11.20 10.18 5.29
C TYR A 166 9.84 9.71 5.79
N LEU A 167 9.47 10.03 7.03
CA LEU A 167 8.15 9.72 7.58
C LEU A 167 7.03 10.40 6.77
N HIS A 168 7.16 11.70 6.52
CA HIS A 168 6.19 12.46 5.74
C HIS A 168 6.16 12.05 4.26
N PHE A 169 7.32 11.72 3.70
CA PHE A 169 7.39 11.17 2.35
C PHE A 169 6.68 9.80 2.25
N LEU A 170 6.91 8.90 3.22
CA LEU A 170 6.22 7.62 3.26
C LEU A 170 4.72 7.78 3.50
N TRP A 171 4.32 8.82 4.24
CA TRP A 171 2.92 9.20 4.42
C TRP A 171 2.26 9.56 3.08
N ASP A 172 2.91 10.36 2.25
CA ASP A 172 2.38 10.70 0.92
C ASP A 172 2.19 9.47 0.03
N ILE A 173 3.16 8.54 0.01
CA ILE A 173 3.06 7.28 -0.73
C ILE A 173 1.88 6.44 -0.20
N ALA A 174 1.84 6.22 1.11
CA ALA A 174 0.78 5.43 1.76
C ALA A 174 -0.61 6.03 1.51
N PHE A 175 -0.73 7.35 1.48
CA PHE A 175 -2.00 8.03 1.25
C PHE A 175 -2.55 7.75 -0.16
N LYS A 176 -1.68 7.71 -1.18
CA LYS A 176 -2.10 7.35 -2.54
C LYS A 176 -2.45 5.87 -2.66
N ILE A 177 -1.64 5.00 -2.09
CA ILE A 177 -1.90 3.56 -2.06
C ILE A 177 -3.21 3.25 -1.34
N SER A 178 -3.51 3.94 -0.23
CA SER A 178 -4.75 3.72 0.52
C SER A 178 -6.01 4.01 -0.29
N LYS A 179 -5.97 4.97 -1.23
CA LYS A 179 -7.13 5.26 -2.09
C LYS A 179 -7.46 4.06 -2.97
N VAL A 180 -6.44 3.48 -3.59
CA VAL A 180 -6.59 2.26 -4.40
C VAL A 180 -6.99 1.06 -3.55
N SER A 181 -6.43 0.94 -2.35
CA SER A 181 -6.76 -0.15 -1.42
C SER A 181 -8.26 -0.17 -1.09
N LEU A 182 -8.90 1.00 -0.95
CA LEU A 182 -10.34 1.09 -0.72
C LEU A 182 -11.17 0.65 -1.94
N VAL A 183 -10.69 0.88 -3.17
CA VAL A 183 -11.34 0.40 -4.40
C VAL A 183 -11.22 -1.12 -4.47
N PHE A 184 -10.03 -1.65 -4.23
CA PHE A 184 -9.73 -3.09 -4.30
C PHE A 184 -10.39 -3.92 -3.19
N GLN A 185 -10.94 -3.28 -2.16
CA GLN A 185 -11.67 -3.91 -1.06
C GLN A 185 -13.20 -3.91 -1.26
N ARG A 186 -13.70 -3.37 -2.38
CA ARG A 186 -15.13 -3.45 -2.72
C ARG A 186 -15.52 -4.91 -2.97
N ASN A 187 -16.81 -5.21 -2.80
CA ASN A 187 -17.35 -6.54 -3.08
C ASN A 187 -17.18 -6.93 -4.55
N GLU A 188 -17.22 -5.93 -5.43
CA GLU A 188 -17.08 -6.09 -6.89
C GLU A 188 -16.04 -5.08 -7.38
N VAL A 189 -15.06 -5.58 -8.13
CA VAL A 189 -13.97 -4.81 -8.74
C VAL A 189 -13.76 -5.35 -10.15
N ALA A 190 -13.95 -4.51 -11.15
CA ALA A 190 -13.72 -4.90 -12.54
C ALA A 190 -12.22 -4.98 -12.85
N VAL A 191 -11.84 -5.76 -13.87
CA VAL A 191 -10.44 -5.83 -14.32
C VAL A 191 -9.97 -4.46 -14.84
N SER A 192 -10.88 -3.70 -15.46
CA SER A 192 -10.68 -2.31 -15.86
C SER A 192 -10.37 -1.39 -14.68
N ASP A 193 -11.07 -1.52 -13.55
CA ASP A 193 -10.80 -0.77 -12.32
C ASP A 193 -9.38 -1.02 -11.81
N VAL A 194 -8.92 -2.28 -11.84
CA VAL A 194 -7.56 -2.63 -11.41
C VAL A 194 -6.53 -1.90 -12.27
N LYS A 195 -6.68 -1.95 -13.60
CA LYS A 195 -5.80 -1.22 -14.51
C LYS A 195 -5.82 0.28 -14.25
N HIS A 196 -7.01 0.87 -14.16
CA HIS A 196 -7.17 2.31 -13.95
C HIS A 196 -6.49 2.77 -12.66
N GLU A 197 -6.73 2.09 -11.54
CA GLU A 197 -6.17 2.47 -10.25
C GLU A 197 -4.64 2.29 -10.19
N LEU A 198 -4.08 1.29 -10.87
CA LEU A 198 -2.64 1.13 -11.01
C LEU A 198 -2.01 2.29 -11.80
N ASP A 199 -2.63 2.69 -12.91
CA ASP A 199 -2.18 3.83 -13.72
C ASP A 199 -2.25 5.15 -12.91
N GLN A 200 -3.31 5.34 -12.11
CA GLN A 200 -3.45 6.50 -11.20
C GLN A 200 -2.34 6.56 -10.13
N VAL A 201 -1.99 5.42 -9.53
CA VAL A 201 -0.89 5.38 -8.55
C VAL A 201 0.46 5.61 -9.22
N ASP A 202 0.73 5.02 -10.38
CA ASP A 202 1.97 5.25 -11.11
C ASP A 202 2.14 6.74 -11.43
N LEU A 203 1.10 7.38 -11.97
CA LEU A 203 1.08 8.82 -12.23
C LEU A 203 1.27 9.64 -10.96
N ALA A 204 0.66 9.24 -9.84
CA ALA A 204 0.83 9.92 -8.56
C ALA A 204 2.27 9.84 -8.06
N LEU A 205 2.92 8.67 -8.17
CA LEU A 205 4.32 8.48 -7.78
C LEU A 205 5.27 9.27 -8.69
N GLN A 206 5.05 9.29 -10.00
CA GLN A 206 5.80 10.13 -10.94
C GLN A 206 5.68 11.62 -10.59
N ASN A 207 4.48 12.08 -10.25
CA ASN A 207 4.25 13.46 -9.84
C ASN A 207 4.96 13.80 -8.51
N MET A 208 5.06 12.86 -7.57
CA MET A 208 5.84 13.05 -6.34
C MET A 208 7.34 13.21 -6.61
N ALA A 209 7.88 12.59 -7.67
CA ALA A 209 9.28 12.78 -8.04
C ALA A 209 9.54 14.25 -8.46
N ARG A 210 8.57 14.87 -9.15
CA ARG A 210 8.69 16.23 -9.70
C ARG A 210 8.46 17.32 -8.65
N ARG A 211 7.37 17.24 -7.88
CA ARG A 211 6.94 18.31 -6.95
C ARG A 211 6.85 17.92 -5.48
N GLY A 212 7.13 16.66 -5.14
CA GLY A 212 6.89 16.13 -3.79
C GLY A 212 5.40 15.88 -3.50
N GLY A 213 5.12 15.18 -2.41
CA GLY A 213 3.76 15.00 -1.90
C GLY A 213 3.34 16.09 -0.92
N ARG A 214 2.05 16.11 -0.55
CA ARG A 214 1.44 17.15 0.29
C ARG A 214 2.08 17.18 1.68
N HIS A 215 2.19 16.02 2.32
CA HIS A 215 2.66 15.92 3.71
C HIS A 215 4.13 16.31 3.82
N LEU A 216 4.95 15.86 2.86
CA LEU A 216 6.36 16.23 2.78
C LEU A 216 6.54 17.73 2.54
N GLN A 217 5.81 18.30 1.57
CA GLN A 217 5.89 19.74 1.29
C GLN A 217 5.48 20.57 2.52
N SER A 218 4.35 20.25 3.14
CA SER A 218 3.90 20.97 4.34
C SER A 218 4.91 20.88 5.50
N PHE A 219 5.57 19.73 5.66
CA PHE A 219 6.65 19.59 6.65
C PHE A 219 7.85 20.48 6.31
N GLN A 220 8.30 20.46 5.05
CA GLN A 220 9.45 21.24 4.61
C GLN A 220 9.18 22.74 4.70
N GLU A 221 7.97 23.20 4.33
CA GLU A 221 7.55 24.59 4.46
C GLU A 221 7.51 25.05 5.91
N LYS A 222 6.94 24.24 6.82
CA LYS A 222 6.85 24.58 8.25
C LYS A 222 8.21 24.67 8.93
N VAL A 223 9.17 23.85 8.51
CA VAL A 223 10.54 23.88 9.06
C VAL A 223 11.40 24.96 8.40
N GLY A 224 11.23 25.17 7.10
CA GLY A 224 12.05 26.09 6.30
C GLY A 224 13.55 25.77 6.40
N ASP A 225 14.36 26.80 6.58
CA ASP A 225 15.79 26.68 6.90
C ASP A 225 16.05 26.54 8.40
N GLY A 226 15.00 26.60 9.22
CA GLY A 226 15.08 26.45 10.66
C GLY A 226 15.26 25.01 11.12
N VAL A 227 15.05 24.84 12.43
CA VAL A 227 15.18 23.56 13.13
C VAL A 227 13.98 23.29 14.03
N VAL A 228 12.87 24.01 13.90
CA VAL A 228 11.71 23.83 14.78
C VAL A 228 10.55 23.23 13.97
N PHE A 229 9.94 22.19 14.53
CA PHE A 229 8.70 21.62 14.02
C PHE A 229 7.73 21.36 15.17
N GLN A 230 6.55 21.97 15.13
CA GLN A 230 5.53 21.85 16.19
C GLN A 230 6.13 22.03 17.61
N ASP A 231 6.87 23.12 17.79
CA ASP A 231 7.59 23.50 19.03
C ASP A 231 8.68 22.52 19.50
N VAL A 232 9.14 21.61 18.65
CA VAL A 232 10.23 20.68 18.94
C VAL A 232 11.47 21.06 18.12
N ASN A 233 12.62 21.16 18.79
CA ASN A 233 13.90 21.35 18.13
C ASN A 233 14.37 20.05 17.45
N LEU A 234 14.70 20.15 16.18
CA LEU A 234 15.16 19.09 15.30
C LEU A 234 16.67 19.16 15.11
N LYS A 235 17.28 17.98 15.02
CA LYS A 235 18.67 17.77 14.61
C LYS A 235 18.69 17.65 13.09
N ARG A 236 19.33 18.63 12.43
CA ARG A 236 19.48 18.72 10.98
C ARG A 236 20.97 18.73 10.62
N THR A 237 21.34 17.98 9.59
CA THR A 237 22.69 18.00 9.02
C THR A 237 22.64 18.53 7.59
N VAL A 238 23.73 19.16 7.13
CA VAL A 238 23.85 19.71 5.76
C VAL A 238 23.62 18.63 4.69
N ASN A 239 23.98 17.38 4.99
CA ASN A 239 23.84 16.28 4.04
C ASN A 239 22.43 15.66 4.01
N ASP A 240 21.54 16.01 4.93
CA ASP A 240 20.19 15.41 4.99
C ASP A 240 19.40 15.69 3.71
N THR A 241 19.39 16.94 3.23
CA THR A 241 18.67 17.35 2.03
C THR A 241 19.20 16.62 0.78
N ASN A 242 20.53 16.60 0.59
CA ASN A 242 21.16 15.98 -0.56
C ASN A 242 20.98 14.45 -0.56
N THR A 243 21.11 13.82 0.61
CA THR A 243 20.89 12.37 0.76
C THR A 243 19.43 12.01 0.49
N PHE A 244 18.49 12.82 0.98
CA PHE A 244 17.07 12.61 0.72
C PHE A 244 16.74 12.78 -0.76
N ALA A 245 17.26 13.81 -1.43
CA ALA A 245 16.99 14.05 -2.85
C ALA A 245 17.37 12.85 -3.73
N ARG A 246 18.55 12.25 -3.50
CA ARG A 246 18.99 11.02 -4.19
C ARG A 246 18.08 9.84 -3.89
N ASN A 247 17.90 9.54 -2.60
CA ASN A 247 17.11 8.38 -2.18
C ASN A 247 15.63 8.49 -2.57
N ARG A 248 15.08 9.71 -2.70
CA ARG A 248 13.68 9.94 -3.07
C ARG A 248 13.36 9.33 -4.43
N GLU A 249 14.23 9.56 -5.42
CA GLU A 249 14.04 9.05 -6.77
C GLU A 249 14.13 7.52 -6.79
N ASP A 250 15.16 6.96 -6.14
CA ASP A 250 15.33 5.51 -6.01
C ASP A 250 14.11 4.84 -5.37
N ILE A 251 13.59 5.41 -4.28
CA ILE A 251 12.43 4.88 -3.56
C ILE A 251 11.16 4.93 -4.42
N LEU A 252 10.93 6.01 -5.17
CA LEU A 252 9.77 6.11 -6.06
C LEU A 252 9.87 5.11 -7.20
N ASN A 253 11.05 4.96 -7.79
CA ASN A 253 11.29 3.96 -8.84
C ASN A 253 11.12 2.54 -8.31
N ASP A 254 11.60 2.25 -7.10
CA ASP A 254 11.38 0.98 -6.42
C ASP A 254 9.89 0.72 -6.15
N SER A 255 9.14 1.71 -5.62
CA SER A 255 7.69 1.58 -5.45
C SER A 255 6.98 1.20 -6.73
N ARG A 256 7.28 1.90 -7.83
CA ARG A 256 6.67 1.64 -9.14
C ARG A 256 7.02 0.25 -9.63
N ARG A 257 8.29 -0.16 -9.50
CA ARG A 257 8.76 -1.50 -9.86
C ARG A 257 8.07 -2.60 -9.05
N PHE A 258 7.96 -2.46 -7.73
CA PHE A 258 7.29 -3.44 -6.87
C PHE A 258 5.80 -3.55 -7.21
N MET A 259 5.13 -2.43 -7.50
CA MET A 259 3.76 -2.43 -8.00
C MET A 259 3.66 -3.22 -9.31
N GLN A 260 4.48 -2.90 -10.31
CA GLN A 260 4.47 -3.60 -11.60
C GLN A 260 4.70 -5.11 -11.45
N GLN A 261 5.67 -5.52 -10.62
CA GLN A 261 5.98 -6.93 -10.38
C GLN A 261 4.81 -7.67 -9.69
N ARG A 262 4.15 -7.05 -8.72
CA ARG A 262 3.04 -7.66 -7.97
C ARG A 262 1.79 -7.83 -8.84
N PHE A 263 1.61 -6.98 -9.85
CA PHE A 263 0.46 -6.99 -10.75
C PHE A 263 0.79 -7.53 -12.15
N GLU A 264 1.93 -8.20 -12.34
CA GLU A 264 2.37 -8.73 -13.64
C GLU A 264 1.33 -9.67 -14.28
N SER A 265 0.54 -10.40 -13.50
CA SER A 265 -0.53 -11.27 -14.03
C SER A 265 -1.58 -10.49 -14.85
N PHE A 266 -1.85 -9.24 -14.48
CA PHE A 266 -2.77 -8.35 -15.19
C PHE A 266 -2.20 -7.88 -16.54
N CYS A 267 -0.93 -8.17 -16.83
CA CYS A 267 -0.33 -7.93 -18.13
C CYS A 267 -0.59 -9.05 -19.16
N SER A 268 -1.25 -10.14 -18.77
CA SER A 268 -1.65 -11.22 -19.68
C SER A 268 -2.61 -10.72 -20.76
N SER A 269 -2.58 -11.33 -21.94
CA SER A 269 -3.43 -10.94 -23.08
C SER A 269 -4.91 -10.98 -22.72
N VAL A 270 -5.36 -12.06 -22.07
CA VAL A 270 -6.77 -12.23 -21.67
C VAL A 270 -7.24 -11.20 -20.64
N LEU A 271 -6.44 -10.85 -19.62
CA LEU A 271 -6.85 -9.83 -18.64
C LEU A 271 -6.76 -8.42 -19.20
N LYS A 272 -5.81 -8.14 -20.10
CA LYS A 272 -5.78 -6.87 -20.84
C LYS A 272 -7.02 -6.71 -21.71
N ALA A 273 -7.37 -7.74 -22.47
CA ALA A 273 -8.55 -7.74 -23.31
C ALA A 273 -9.84 -7.60 -22.48
N ALA A 274 -9.96 -8.36 -21.38
CA ALA A 274 -11.07 -8.22 -20.45
C ALA A 274 -11.15 -6.81 -19.86
N ALA A 275 -10.03 -6.16 -19.56
CA ALA A 275 -10.01 -4.77 -19.09
C ALA A 275 -10.54 -3.79 -20.14
N VAL A 276 -10.26 -3.99 -21.43
CA VAL A 276 -10.77 -3.12 -22.51
C VAL A 276 -12.28 -3.27 -22.67
N ILE A 277 -12.77 -4.52 -22.73
CA ILE A 277 -14.20 -4.83 -22.93
C ILE A 277 -15.04 -4.34 -21.74
N THR A 278 -14.49 -4.43 -20.52
CA THR A 278 -15.20 -4.03 -19.28
C THR A 278 -15.01 -2.56 -18.89
N ASP A 279 -14.26 -1.77 -19.67
CA ASP A 279 -14.06 -0.34 -19.41
C ASP A 279 -15.09 0.53 -20.14
N HIS A 280 -16.29 0.59 -19.57
CA HIS A 280 -17.40 1.40 -20.07
C HIS A 280 -17.10 2.92 -20.09
N ASN A 281 -16.13 3.38 -19.29
CA ASN A 281 -15.78 4.81 -19.25
C ASN A 281 -14.89 5.23 -20.42
N SER A 282 -14.24 4.26 -21.08
CA SER A 282 -13.35 4.49 -22.22
C SER A 282 -14.02 4.23 -23.57
N TRP A 283 -15.33 3.94 -23.58
CA TRP A 283 -16.07 3.72 -24.81
C TRP A 283 -16.01 4.94 -25.75
N PRO A 284 -15.75 4.73 -27.05
CA PRO A 284 -15.74 5.82 -28.01
C PRO A 284 -17.10 6.54 -28.08
N ARG A 285 -17.06 7.84 -28.34
CA ARG A 285 -18.28 8.66 -28.41
C ARG A 285 -18.93 8.66 -29.79
N THR A 286 -18.22 8.19 -30.81
CA THR A 286 -18.69 8.15 -32.19
C THR A 286 -19.03 6.72 -32.58
N TRP A 287 -20.17 6.54 -33.24
CA TRP A 287 -20.67 5.23 -33.69
C TRP A 287 -19.65 4.44 -34.51
N ASP A 288 -18.94 5.10 -35.44
CA ASP A 288 -17.94 4.44 -36.29
C ASP A 288 -16.77 3.82 -35.48
N GLN A 289 -16.38 4.48 -34.39
CA GLN A 289 -15.32 3.97 -33.51
C GLN A 289 -15.86 2.95 -32.52
N LEU A 290 -17.11 3.11 -32.06
CA LEU A 290 -17.73 2.21 -31.11
C LEU A 290 -17.97 0.83 -31.75
N GLY A 291 -18.44 0.78 -33.01
CA GLY A 291 -18.71 -0.47 -33.72
C GLY A 291 -17.47 -1.34 -34.00
N LEU A 292 -16.26 -0.80 -33.82
CA LEU A 292 -15.00 -1.55 -33.93
C LEU A 292 -14.26 -1.68 -32.59
N TYR A 293 -14.79 -1.07 -31.52
CA TYR A 293 -14.11 -1.01 -30.23
C TYR A 293 -14.17 -2.38 -29.54
N GLY A 294 -13.00 -2.92 -29.19
CA GLY A 294 -12.90 -4.17 -28.46
C GLY A 294 -13.10 -5.44 -29.29
N GLU A 295 -13.27 -5.36 -30.62
CA GLU A 295 -13.45 -6.56 -31.46
C GLU A 295 -12.27 -7.54 -31.32
N GLU A 296 -11.04 -7.01 -31.38
CA GLU A 296 -9.83 -7.80 -31.18
C GLU A 296 -9.76 -8.38 -29.76
N ASP A 297 -10.18 -7.62 -28.76
CA ASP A 297 -10.20 -8.03 -27.36
C ASP A 297 -11.21 -9.17 -27.12
N VAL A 298 -12.40 -9.08 -27.72
CA VAL A 298 -13.41 -10.17 -27.67
C VAL A 298 -12.82 -11.44 -28.26
N VAL A 299 -12.10 -11.33 -29.39
CA VAL A 299 -11.41 -12.48 -30.00
C VAL A 299 -10.35 -13.07 -29.07
N VAL A 300 -9.57 -12.25 -28.38
CA VAL A 300 -8.57 -12.71 -27.40
C VAL A 300 -9.23 -13.48 -26.25
N VAL A 301 -10.30 -12.93 -25.66
CA VAL A 301 -11.03 -13.59 -24.56
C VAL A 301 -11.70 -14.88 -25.05
N ALA A 302 -12.35 -14.84 -26.22
CA ALA A 302 -13.02 -15.99 -26.80
C ALA A 302 -12.05 -17.12 -27.12
N ASN A 303 -10.87 -16.80 -27.67
CA ASN A 303 -9.84 -17.79 -27.93
C ASN A 303 -9.27 -18.41 -26.66
N HIS A 304 -9.10 -17.62 -25.59
CA HIS A 304 -8.63 -18.14 -24.30
C HIS A 304 -9.62 -19.13 -23.67
N TYR A 305 -10.93 -18.87 -23.79
CA TYR A 305 -12.00 -19.70 -23.26
C TYR A 305 -12.69 -20.60 -24.30
N ARG A 306 -12.06 -20.86 -25.45
CA ARG A 306 -12.66 -21.54 -26.61
C ARG A 306 -13.37 -22.83 -26.24
N ASP A 307 -12.73 -23.69 -25.47
CA ASP A 307 -13.28 -25.01 -25.11
C ASP A 307 -14.54 -24.89 -24.24
N VAL A 308 -14.64 -23.84 -23.41
CA VAL A 308 -15.81 -23.57 -22.57
C VAL A 308 -16.93 -22.96 -23.41
N LEU A 309 -16.59 -21.97 -24.23
CA LEU A 309 -17.54 -21.23 -25.07
C LEU A 309 -18.18 -22.14 -26.13
N ASN A 310 -17.38 -22.97 -26.81
CA ASN A 310 -17.89 -23.91 -27.83
C ASN A 310 -18.86 -24.95 -27.25
N ARG A 311 -18.73 -25.33 -25.97
CA ARG A 311 -19.67 -26.26 -25.31
C ARG A 311 -21.01 -25.61 -24.96
N ASN A 312 -21.06 -24.27 -24.97
CA ASN A 312 -22.25 -23.50 -24.64
C ASN A 312 -22.77 -22.75 -25.89
N ASP A 313 -22.49 -23.28 -27.08
CA ASP A 313 -22.98 -22.78 -28.37
C ASP A 313 -22.68 -21.28 -28.63
N PHE A 314 -21.56 -20.77 -28.12
CA PHE A 314 -21.13 -19.38 -28.36
C PHE A 314 -20.70 -19.17 -29.82
N ASP A 315 -21.30 -18.19 -30.50
CA ASP A 315 -20.88 -17.74 -31.83
C ASP A 315 -20.02 -16.48 -31.75
N ILE A 316 -18.73 -16.63 -32.06
CA ILE A 316 -17.78 -15.51 -32.08
C ILE A 316 -18.10 -14.49 -33.18
N ASN A 317 -18.77 -14.88 -34.26
CA ASN A 317 -19.14 -13.96 -35.32
C ASN A 317 -20.28 -13.06 -34.83
N GLU A 318 -21.31 -13.64 -34.22
CA GLU A 318 -22.39 -12.87 -33.61
C GLU A 318 -21.85 -11.87 -32.57
N ALA A 319 -21.00 -12.34 -31.66
CA ALA A 319 -20.40 -11.50 -30.61
C ALA A 319 -19.50 -10.35 -31.11
N LYS A 320 -19.08 -10.36 -32.38
CA LYS A 320 -18.32 -9.27 -33.00
C LYS A 320 -19.20 -8.19 -33.63
N PHE A 321 -20.44 -8.52 -33.96
CA PHE A 321 -21.36 -7.66 -34.70
C PHE A 321 -22.49 -7.08 -33.83
N GLU A 322 -22.61 -7.51 -32.56
CA GLU A 322 -23.47 -6.91 -31.52
C GLU A 322 -22.78 -5.73 -30.80
#